data_AF-A0A5D8YVF0-F1
#
_entry.id   AF-A0A5D8YVF0-F1
#
_cell.length_a   1.000
_cell.length_b   1.000
_cell.length_c   1.000
_cell.angle_alpha   90.00
_cell.angle_beta   90.00
_cell.angle_gamma   90.00
#
_symmetry.space_group_name_H-M   'P 1'
#
loop_
_entity.id
_entity.type
_entity.pdbx_description
1 polymer ?
#
loop_
_entity_poly.entity_id
_entity_poly.type
_entity_poly.pdbx_seq_one_letter_code
_entity_poly.pdbx_strand_id
1 'polypeptide(L)'
;MKNICKTILILSFFAACTSPQKEQKSADSTTTQQPDSSRATTDTITYTYTHYRKESKNVVKANNVTDTSYVQVSYPKFASAELNAFVKSLVINEDEPDAKYITVEDMAADFIKNFDNFFNQEKRYRTSWYRETAVKVATQQPGIIGFETYSSEYTGGAHPNYNYSYENYDLSRHKNMLLDDLFTPENKLKLDSIAEAIFRKQEKLSPDASLKDDYFFENGKFALNQNFLITDKGLLFLYNPYEIKAYVYGVTKLLIPYNQIEDLLKPNTAIAAYIKHDQRI
;
A
#
# COMPACT_ATOMS: atom_id res chain seq x y z
N MET A 1 30.40 -42.98 -22.68
CA MET A 1 30.53 -41.62 -22.12
C MET A 1 30.01 -40.61 -23.13
N LYS A 2 29.09 -39.75 -22.69
CA LYS A 2 28.42 -38.63 -23.40
C LYS A 2 27.42 -38.99 -24.51
N ASN A 3 26.18 -39.18 -24.08
CA ASN A 3 24.98 -39.11 -24.92
C ASN A 3 24.72 -37.66 -25.34
N ILE A 4 24.67 -37.43 -26.65
CA ILE A 4 24.28 -36.18 -27.28
C ILE A 4 22.75 -36.15 -27.33
N CYS A 5 22.14 -35.31 -26.48
CA CYS A 5 20.69 -35.09 -26.48
C CYS A 5 20.36 -33.85 -27.33
N LYS A 6 19.35 -34.03 -28.17
CA LYS A 6 18.95 -33.20 -29.31
C LYS A 6 18.35 -31.86 -28.87
N THR A 7 18.78 -30.77 -29.51
CA THR A 7 18.08 -29.48 -29.49
C THR A 7 17.03 -29.49 -30.60
N ILE A 8 15.75 -29.48 -30.23
CA ILE A 8 14.62 -29.28 -31.15
C ILE A 8 14.27 -27.78 -31.10
N LEU A 9 14.49 -27.10 -32.21
CA LEU A 9 14.11 -25.70 -32.43
C LEU A 9 12.67 -25.68 -32.96
N ILE A 10 11.71 -25.23 -32.15
CA ILE A 10 10.32 -25.05 -32.56
C ILE A 10 10.15 -23.62 -33.07
N LEU A 11 9.97 -23.46 -34.38
CA LEU A 11 9.61 -22.20 -35.03
C LEU A 11 8.07 -22.06 -35.01
N SER A 12 7.56 -21.16 -34.19
CA SER A 12 6.14 -20.82 -34.12
C SER A 12 5.83 -19.62 -35.02
N PHE A 13 5.20 -19.86 -36.18
CA PHE A 13 4.61 -18.82 -37.02
C PHE A 13 3.28 -18.36 -36.41
N PHE A 14 3.20 -17.10 -35.98
CA PHE A 14 1.93 -16.41 -35.75
C PHE A 14 1.72 -15.38 -36.86
N ALA A 15 0.76 -15.66 -37.74
CA ALA A 15 0.26 -14.72 -38.73
C ALA A 15 -0.66 -13.70 -38.02
N ALA A 16 -0.29 -12.42 -38.08
CA ALA A 16 -1.12 -11.32 -37.61
C ALA A 16 -2.03 -10.83 -38.74
N CYS A 17 -3.34 -11.01 -38.58
CA CYS A 17 -4.36 -10.34 -39.40
C CYS A 17 -4.66 -8.96 -38.79
N THR A 18 -4.28 -7.90 -39.50
CA THR A 18 -4.73 -6.52 -39.24
C THR A 18 -6.02 -6.25 -40.02
N SER A 19 -7.07 -5.78 -39.33
CA SER A 19 -8.27 -5.21 -39.97
C SER A 19 -8.51 -3.79 -39.44
N PRO A 20 -8.73 -2.78 -40.30
CA PRO A 20 -9.06 -1.42 -39.89
C PRO A 20 -10.58 -1.19 -39.94
N GLN A 21 -11.19 -0.74 -38.84
CA GLN A 21 -12.57 -0.23 -38.87
C GLN A 21 -12.60 1.30 -38.79
N LYS A 22 -13.28 1.84 -39.81
CA LYS A 22 -13.62 3.23 -40.12
C LYS A 22 -14.25 4.01 -38.98
N GLU A 23 -13.85 5.27 -38.88
CA GLU A 23 -14.63 6.36 -38.31
C GLU A 23 -15.90 6.61 -39.14
N GLN A 24 -17.03 6.84 -38.46
CA GLN A 24 -18.21 7.42 -39.07
C GLN A 24 -18.82 8.44 -38.11
N LYS A 25 -18.74 9.72 -38.48
CA LYS A 25 -19.53 10.82 -37.90
C LYS A 25 -20.99 10.71 -38.36
N SER A 26 -21.93 10.88 -37.44
CA SER A 26 -23.29 11.30 -37.74
C SER A 26 -23.83 12.15 -36.60
N ALA A 27 -24.54 13.21 -36.98
CA ALA A 27 -24.96 14.33 -36.17
C ALA A 27 -26.28 14.09 -35.41
N ASP A 28 -26.36 14.80 -34.29
CA ASP A 28 -27.51 15.48 -33.68
C ASP A 28 -28.83 14.72 -33.44
N SER A 29 -29.15 14.59 -32.16
CA SER A 29 -30.52 14.51 -31.67
C SER A 29 -30.54 15.15 -30.28
N THR A 30 -31.00 16.39 -30.28
CA THR A 30 -31.30 17.20 -29.10
C THR A 30 -32.39 16.49 -28.28
N THR A 31 -32.03 15.95 -27.13
CA THR A 31 -32.98 15.62 -26.05
C THR A 31 -32.47 16.30 -24.79
N THR A 32 -33.23 17.29 -24.34
CA THR A 32 -33.02 18.01 -23.10
C THR A 32 -33.09 17.04 -21.92
N GLN A 33 -31.95 16.72 -21.31
CA GLN A 33 -31.92 16.15 -19.97
C GLN A 33 -31.42 17.23 -19.01
N GLN A 34 -32.26 17.52 -18.02
CA GLN A 34 -31.89 18.29 -16.82
C GLN A 34 -30.59 17.75 -16.23
N PRO A 35 -29.75 18.62 -15.62
CA PRO A 35 -28.60 18.15 -14.89
C PRO A 35 -29.10 17.35 -13.68
N ASP A 36 -28.80 16.07 -13.68
CA ASP A 36 -28.98 15.17 -12.55
C ASP A 36 -28.06 15.66 -11.41
N SER A 37 -28.67 16.36 -10.46
CA SER A 37 -28.01 17.01 -9.34
C SER A 37 -28.10 16.12 -8.09
N SER A 38 -27.32 15.04 -8.04
CA SER A 38 -26.99 14.41 -6.75
C SER A 38 -25.79 13.47 -6.83
N ARG A 39 -24.65 13.96 -7.33
CA ARG A 39 -23.37 13.39 -6.91
C ARG A 39 -23.01 14.09 -5.61
N ALA A 40 -23.10 13.38 -4.48
CA ALA A 40 -22.58 13.87 -3.21
C ALA A 40 -21.16 14.35 -3.46
N THR A 41 -20.94 15.66 -3.36
CA THR A 41 -19.62 16.26 -3.50
C THR A 41 -18.79 15.71 -2.37
N THR A 42 -17.94 14.73 -2.67
CA THR A 42 -16.89 14.30 -1.75
C THR A 42 -16.09 15.56 -1.45
N ASP A 43 -16.13 15.99 -0.19
CA ASP A 43 -15.44 17.19 0.28
C ASP A 43 -13.94 16.91 0.16
N THR A 44 -13.41 17.19 -1.04
CA THR A 44 -12.09 16.73 -1.45
C THR A 44 -11.10 17.75 -0.96
N ILE A 45 -10.33 17.39 0.06
CA ILE A 45 -9.28 18.24 0.57
C ILE A 45 -8.17 18.29 -0.48
N THR A 46 -7.75 19.52 -0.80
CA THR A 46 -6.67 19.79 -1.73
C THR A 46 -5.31 19.66 -1.04
N TYR A 47 -4.33 19.14 -1.76
CA TYR A 47 -2.95 19.00 -1.29
C TYR A 47 -1.96 19.10 -2.45
N THR A 48 -0.69 19.33 -2.12
CA THR A 48 0.44 19.28 -3.04
C THR A 48 1.47 18.30 -2.52
N TYR A 49 2.29 17.70 -3.37
CA TYR A 49 3.37 16.83 -2.89
C TYR A 49 4.63 17.60 -2.52
N THR A 50 5.22 17.22 -1.40
CA THR A 50 6.60 17.56 -1.04
C THR A 50 7.50 16.40 -1.46
N HIS A 51 8.69 16.73 -1.96
CA HIS A 51 9.72 15.78 -2.34
C HIS A 51 11.04 16.17 -1.69
N TYR A 52 11.74 15.20 -1.13
CA TYR A 52 13.07 15.36 -0.57
C TYR A 52 13.98 14.24 -1.07
N ARG A 53 15.22 14.59 -1.42
CA ARG A 53 16.24 13.62 -1.83
C ARG A 53 17.58 14.03 -1.26
N LYS A 54 18.30 13.06 -0.70
CA LYS A 54 19.68 13.21 -0.23
C LYS A 54 20.53 12.09 -0.80
N GLU A 55 21.69 12.43 -1.32
CA GLU A 55 22.63 11.46 -1.91
C GLU A 55 23.96 11.49 -1.17
N SER A 56 24.62 10.34 -1.14
CA SER A 56 26.01 10.25 -0.72
C SER A 56 26.93 10.93 -1.75
N LYS A 57 28.04 11.48 -1.27
CA LYS A 57 29.13 11.97 -2.14
C LYS A 57 30.03 10.82 -2.62
N ASN A 58 29.97 9.66 -1.96
CA ASN A 58 30.76 8.49 -2.33
C ASN A 58 30.12 7.78 -3.52
N VAL A 59 30.92 7.55 -4.54
CA VAL A 59 30.47 6.93 -5.79
C VAL A 59 30.82 5.44 -5.78
N VAL A 60 29.81 4.62 -6.00
CA VAL A 60 29.94 3.17 -6.19
C VAL A 60 30.12 2.88 -7.67
N LYS A 61 31.14 2.08 -8.01
CA LYS A 61 31.42 1.67 -9.39
C LYS A 61 31.44 0.14 -9.49
N ALA A 62 30.49 -0.45 -10.20
CA ALA A 62 30.37 -1.91 -10.34
C ALA A 62 29.86 -2.27 -11.74
N ASN A 63 30.49 -3.25 -12.42
CA ASN A 63 30.02 -3.77 -13.71
C ASN A 63 29.65 -2.69 -14.76
N ASN A 64 30.49 -1.66 -14.90
CA ASN A 64 30.27 -0.47 -15.75
C ASN A 64 29.09 0.43 -15.37
N VAL A 65 28.44 0.17 -14.23
CA VAL A 65 27.46 1.05 -13.60
C VAL A 65 28.18 1.95 -12.60
N THR A 66 27.85 3.24 -12.64
CA THR A 66 28.28 4.24 -11.65
C THR A 66 27.04 4.74 -10.95
N ASP A 67 27.00 4.62 -9.63
CA ASP A 67 25.83 4.93 -8.80
C ASP A 67 26.25 5.54 -7.46
N THR A 68 25.28 6.05 -6.69
CA THR A 68 25.48 6.55 -5.33
C THR A 68 24.32 6.17 -4.43
N SER A 69 24.59 6.01 -3.14
CA SER A 69 23.55 5.74 -2.17
C SER A 69 22.66 6.96 -1.95
N TYR A 70 21.36 6.74 -1.73
CA TYR A 70 20.40 7.83 -1.60
C TYR A 70 19.27 7.55 -0.62
N VAL A 71 18.64 8.63 -0.15
CA VAL A 71 17.34 8.61 0.49
C VAL A 71 16.39 9.47 -0.33
N GLN A 72 15.19 8.97 -0.59
CA GLN A 72 14.15 9.69 -1.30
C GLN A 72 12.83 9.61 -0.54
N VAL A 73 12.17 10.75 -0.37
CA VAL A 73 10.94 10.87 0.39
C VAL A 73 9.93 11.69 -0.39
N SER A 74 8.67 11.25 -0.43
CA SER A 74 7.55 12.03 -0.96
C SER A 74 6.32 11.90 -0.08
N TYR A 75 5.64 13.02 0.20
CA TYR A 75 4.43 13.01 1.02
C TYR A 75 3.53 14.22 0.71
N PRO A 76 2.20 14.11 0.93
CA PRO A 76 1.28 15.21 0.71
C PRO A 76 1.44 16.30 1.76
N LYS A 77 1.28 17.55 1.32
CA LYS A 77 1.24 18.75 2.13
C LYS A 77 -0.13 19.41 1.97
N PHE A 78 -0.78 19.61 3.10
CA PHE A 78 -2.12 20.18 3.25
C PHE A 78 -2.06 21.59 3.82
N ALA A 79 -3.21 22.27 3.85
CA ALA A 79 -3.35 23.55 4.56
C ALA A 79 -3.35 23.39 6.09
N SER A 80 -3.87 22.27 6.62
CA SER A 80 -3.92 21.99 8.07
C SER A 80 -2.55 21.62 8.62
N ALA A 81 -2.15 22.27 9.71
CA ALA A 81 -0.91 22.00 10.41
C ALA A 81 -0.93 20.63 11.12
N GLU A 82 -2.07 20.27 11.68
CA GLU A 82 -2.32 19.01 12.38
C GLU A 82 -2.19 17.82 11.44
N LEU A 83 -2.82 17.92 10.26
CA LEU A 83 -2.73 16.89 9.22
C LEU A 83 -1.30 16.76 8.68
N ASN A 84 -0.61 17.89 8.48
CA ASN A 84 0.80 17.88 8.08
C ASN A 84 1.70 17.24 9.15
N ALA A 85 1.41 17.45 10.44
CA ALA A 85 2.15 16.81 11.52
C ALA A 85 1.93 15.29 11.53
N PHE A 86 0.69 14.85 11.31
CA PHE A 86 0.36 13.44 11.16
C PHE A 86 1.10 12.81 9.98
N VAL A 87 1.01 13.40 8.78
CA VAL A 87 1.71 12.88 7.58
C VAL A 87 3.22 12.79 7.78
N LYS A 88 3.83 13.79 8.43
CA LYS A 88 5.26 13.74 8.77
C LYS A 88 5.59 12.58 9.69
N SER A 89 4.70 12.25 10.64
CA SER A 89 4.90 11.11 11.53
C SER A 89 4.88 9.77 10.80
N LEU A 90 4.12 9.65 9.71
CA LEU A 90 4.09 8.44 8.86
C LEU A 90 5.43 8.19 8.16
N VAL A 91 6.13 9.27 7.79
CA VAL A 91 7.43 9.17 7.12
C VAL A 91 8.55 8.84 8.10
N ILE A 92 8.52 9.43 9.30
CA ILE A 92 9.66 9.44 10.22
C ILE A 92 9.67 8.20 11.14
N ASN A 93 8.49 7.69 11.53
CA ASN A 93 8.36 6.64 12.56
C ASN A 93 7.99 5.27 11.97
N GLU A 94 8.22 5.05 10.68
CA GLU A 94 7.55 3.98 9.91
C GLU A 94 7.85 2.56 10.39
N ASP A 95 8.99 2.29 11.04
CA ASP A 95 9.35 0.92 11.47
C ASP A 95 10.24 0.87 12.72
N GLU A 96 10.59 2.02 13.31
CA GLU A 96 11.51 2.11 14.44
C GLU A 96 10.96 3.07 15.50
N PRO A 97 10.13 2.59 16.44
CA PRO A 97 9.59 3.41 17.53
C PRO A 97 10.70 4.06 18.39
N ASP A 98 11.89 3.45 18.40
CA ASP A 98 13.07 3.92 19.11
C ASP A 98 13.92 4.93 18.31
N ALA A 99 13.69 5.07 17.00
CA ALA A 99 14.37 6.03 16.16
C ALA A 99 13.85 7.45 16.43
N LYS A 100 14.65 8.24 17.13
CA LYS A 100 14.30 9.60 17.60
C LYS A 100 14.51 10.68 16.53
N TYR A 101 14.20 10.40 15.28
CA TYR A 101 14.31 11.43 14.25
C TYR A 101 13.20 12.47 14.45
N ILE A 102 13.56 13.75 14.35
CA ILE A 102 12.61 14.87 14.46
C ILE A 102 12.24 15.38 13.05
N THR A 103 13.14 15.22 12.08
CA THR A 103 12.96 15.69 10.70
C THR A 103 13.34 14.63 9.67
N VAL A 104 12.82 14.78 8.45
CA VAL A 104 13.18 13.94 7.30
C VAL A 104 14.65 14.11 6.94
N GLU A 105 15.17 15.32 7.09
CA GLU A 105 16.56 15.68 6.86
C GLU A 105 17.51 14.95 7.80
N ASP A 106 17.16 14.82 9.08
CA ASP A 106 17.96 14.11 10.08
C ASP A 106 17.98 12.60 9.79
N MET A 107 16.82 12.00 9.49
CA MET A 107 16.71 10.59 9.09
C MET A 107 17.58 10.31 7.85
N ALA A 108 17.45 11.14 6.82
CA ALA A 108 18.23 10.98 5.60
C ALA A 108 19.72 11.21 5.83
N ALA A 109 20.09 12.19 6.69
CA ALA A 109 21.48 12.44 7.03
C ALA A 109 22.12 11.26 7.75
N ASP A 110 21.41 10.61 8.68
CA ASP A 110 21.93 9.45 9.39
C ASP A 110 22.12 8.24 8.47
N PHE A 111 21.12 7.93 7.62
CA PHE A 111 21.24 6.84 6.65
C PHE A 111 22.45 7.01 5.72
N ILE A 112 22.62 8.21 5.14
CA ILE A 112 23.76 8.51 4.26
C ILE A 112 25.09 8.46 5.02
N LYS A 113 25.12 8.96 6.27
CA LYS A 113 26.31 8.88 7.12
C LYS A 113 26.69 7.43 7.42
N ASN A 114 25.72 6.56 7.69
CA ASN A 114 25.95 5.15 7.96
C ASN A 114 26.52 4.44 6.71
N PHE A 115 25.97 4.71 5.53
CA PHE A 115 26.56 4.25 4.28
C PHE A 115 27.99 4.78 4.09
N ASP A 116 28.23 6.09 4.27
CA ASP A 116 29.54 6.70 4.07
C ASP A 116 30.61 6.10 5.00
N ASN A 117 30.25 5.86 6.26
CA ASN A 117 31.12 5.19 7.23
C ASN A 117 31.44 3.77 6.79
N PHE A 118 30.42 2.99 6.40
CA PHE A 118 30.59 1.62 5.93
C PHE A 118 31.44 1.56 4.67
N PHE A 119 31.16 2.40 3.67
CA PHE A 119 31.89 2.46 2.40
C PHE A 119 33.37 2.79 2.59
N ASN A 120 33.69 3.70 3.53
CA ASN A 120 35.08 4.07 3.83
C ASN A 120 35.87 2.93 4.50
N GLN A 121 35.20 2.09 5.28
CA GLN A 121 35.80 0.92 5.93
C GLN A 121 35.93 -0.24 4.94
N GLU A 122 34.86 -0.52 4.19
CA GLU A 122 34.77 -1.64 3.26
C GLU A 122 35.09 -1.21 1.82
N LYS A 123 36.35 -0.86 1.56
CA LYS A 123 36.81 -0.31 0.26
C LYS A 123 36.54 -1.20 -0.97
N ARG A 124 36.21 -2.48 -0.76
CA ARG A 124 35.84 -3.45 -1.82
C ARG A 124 34.34 -3.60 -2.00
N TYR A 125 33.52 -2.90 -1.22
CA TYR A 125 32.07 -2.90 -1.38
C TYR A 125 31.66 -2.18 -2.66
N ARG A 126 30.71 -2.75 -3.40
CA ARG A 126 30.37 -2.34 -4.77
C ARG A 126 28.86 -2.18 -4.98
N THR A 127 28.13 -1.95 -3.89
CA THR A 127 26.68 -1.82 -3.90
C THR A 127 26.29 -0.48 -3.29
N SER A 128 25.36 0.23 -3.91
CA SER A 128 24.72 1.43 -3.34
C SER A 128 23.61 1.00 -2.38
N TRP A 129 23.40 1.81 -1.34
CA TRP A 129 22.27 1.67 -0.44
C TRP A 129 21.17 2.64 -0.85
N TYR A 130 19.91 2.29 -0.63
CA TYR A 130 18.83 3.26 -0.76
C TYR A 130 17.76 3.08 0.30
N ARG A 131 17.07 4.18 0.58
CA ARG A 131 15.79 4.18 1.28
C ARG A 131 14.81 5.07 0.54
N GLU A 132 13.63 4.55 0.28
CA GLU A 132 12.53 5.25 -0.39
C GLU A 132 11.29 5.20 0.48
N THR A 133 10.69 6.36 0.77
CA THR A 133 9.41 6.45 1.46
C THR A 133 8.45 7.32 0.65
N ALA A 134 7.23 6.84 0.43
CA ALA A 134 6.18 7.58 -0.27
C ALA A 134 4.85 7.46 0.45
N VAL A 135 4.35 8.57 1.00
CA VAL A 135 2.98 8.66 1.53
C VAL A 135 2.07 9.17 0.42
N LYS A 136 0.95 8.50 0.18
CA LYS A 136 -0.09 8.89 -0.78
C LYS A 136 -1.41 9.13 -0.06
N VAL A 137 -2.20 10.07 -0.56
CA VAL A 137 -3.63 10.14 -0.24
C VAL A 137 -4.35 9.05 -1.04
N ALA A 138 -4.70 7.96 -0.38
CA ALA A 138 -5.28 6.78 -1.00
C ALA A 138 -6.81 6.90 -1.13
N THR A 139 -7.48 7.44 -0.11
CA THR A 139 -8.93 7.70 -0.13
C THR A 139 -9.27 9.04 0.50
N GLN A 140 -10.36 9.64 0.05
CA GLN A 140 -10.98 10.80 0.71
C GLN A 140 -12.46 10.51 0.84
N GLN A 141 -12.89 10.21 2.06
CA GLN A 141 -14.29 10.02 2.42
C GLN A 141 -14.75 11.20 3.28
N PRO A 142 -16.07 11.46 3.41
CA PRO A 142 -16.56 12.52 4.28
C PRO A 142 -15.98 12.39 5.71
N GLY A 143 -15.16 13.37 6.11
CA GLY A 143 -14.53 13.40 7.43
C GLY A 143 -13.33 12.48 7.65
N ILE A 144 -12.91 11.70 6.65
CA ILE A 144 -11.81 10.72 6.77
C ILE A 144 -10.87 10.82 5.56
N ILE A 145 -9.57 10.94 5.81
CA ILE A 145 -8.53 10.78 4.78
C ILE A 145 -7.80 9.47 5.01
N GLY A 146 -7.78 8.60 4.00
CA GLY A 146 -6.97 7.40 3.99
C GLY A 146 -5.59 7.66 3.37
N PHE A 147 -4.55 7.20 4.04
CA PHE A 147 -3.16 7.25 3.57
C PHE A 147 -2.64 5.85 3.26
N GLU A 148 -1.82 5.75 2.22
CA GLU A 148 -0.96 4.60 1.94
C GLU A 148 0.49 5.08 2.05
N THR A 149 1.24 4.54 3.00
CA THR A 149 2.68 4.73 3.06
C THR A 149 3.35 3.51 2.43
N TYR A 150 4.31 3.75 1.55
CA TYR A 150 5.20 2.74 1.00
C TYR A 150 6.62 3.05 1.46
N SER A 151 7.31 2.04 2.00
CA SER A 151 8.72 2.09 2.31
C SER A 151 9.47 0.97 1.63
N SER A 152 10.66 1.29 1.14
CA SER A 152 11.62 0.31 0.65
C SER A 152 13.02 0.70 1.07
N GLU A 153 13.77 -0.27 1.58
CA GLU A 153 15.15 -0.09 1.97
C GLU A 153 16.01 -1.22 1.39
N TYR A 154 17.19 -0.85 0.90
CA TYR A 154 18.22 -1.76 0.47
C TYR A 154 19.57 -1.31 1.03
N THR A 155 20.19 -2.17 1.82
CA THR A 155 21.54 -1.95 2.39
C THR A 155 22.51 -3.05 1.96
N GLY A 156 22.21 -3.72 0.83
CA GLY A 156 22.90 -4.90 0.34
C GLY A 156 22.12 -6.20 0.56
N GLY A 157 22.67 -7.33 0.09
CA GLY A 157 22.01 -8.63 0.13
C GLY A 157 21.25 -8.96 -1.16
N ALA A 158 20.35 -9.95 -1.07
CA ALA A 158 19.69 -10.53 -2.25
C ALA A 158 18.60 -9.64 -2.87
N HIS A 159 17.87 -8.88 -2.04
CA HIS A 159 16.75 -8.03 -2.45
C HIS A 159 16.51 -6.91 -1.42
N PRO A 160 15.76 -5.84 -1.74
CA PRO A 160 15.28 -4.88 -0.76
C PRO A 160 14.24 -5.49 0.19
N ASN A 161 14.10 -4.87 1.36
CA ASN A 161 12.91 -5.00 2.19
C ASN A 161 11.96 -3.87 1.81
N TYR A 162 10.67 -4.18 1.71
CA TYR A 162 9.64 -3.16 1.51
C TYR A 162 8.37 -3.51 2.26
N ASN A 163 7.62 -2.50 2.63
CA ASN A 163 6.33 -2.63 3.29
C ASN A 163 5.36 -1.54 2.81
N TYR A 164 4.09 -1.75 3.16
CA TYR A 164 3.02 -0.79 3.02
C TYR A 164 2.27 -0.67 4.35
N SER A 165 1.96 0.56 4.75
CA SER A 165 1.07 0.84 5.86
C SER A 165 -0.14 1.65 5.40
N TYR A 166 -1.27 1.41 6.06
CA TYR A 166 -2.53 2.10 5.85
C TYR A 166 -2.96 2.82 7.12
N GLU A 167 -3.28 4.10 6.96
CA GLU A 167 -3.78 4.94 8.03
C GLU A 167 -5.08 5.62 7.62
N ASN A 168 -5.99 5.76 8.56
CA ASN A 168 -7.31 6.33 8.38
C ASN A 168 -7.46 7.52 9.31
N TYR A 169 -7.14 8.72 8.83
CA TYR A 169 -7.15 9.92 9.65
C TYR A 169 -8.55 10.51 9.75
N ASP A 170 -9.08 10.54 10.98
CA ASP A 170 -10.34 11.21 11.32
C ASP A 170 -10.10 12.72 11.46
N LEU A 171 -10.67 13.50 10.54
CA LEU A 171 -10.48 14.95 10.48
C LEU A 171 -11.11 15.69 11.66
N SER A 172 -12.12 15.11 12.31
CA SER A 172 -12.81 15.74 13.45
C SER A 172 -12.09 15.48 14.77
N ARG A 173 -11.55 14.26 14.94
CA ARG A 173 -10.85 13.85 16.16
C ARG A 173 -9.34 14.04 16.09
N HIS A 174 -8.81 14.41 14.92
CA HIS A 174 -7.40 14.58 14.64
C HIS A 174 -6.53 13.37 15.00
N LYS A 175 -7.04 12.16 14.72
CA LYS A 175 -6.36 10.91 15.07
C LYS A 175 -6.55 9.82 14.03
N ASN A 176 -5.60 8.89 13.99
CA ASN A 176 -5.76 7.65 13.23
C ASN A 176 -6.90 6.80 13.83
N MET A 177 -7.73 6.22 12.97
CA MET A 177 -8.78 5.29 13.35
C MET A 177 -8.23 3.89 13.44
N LEU A 178 -8.53 3.21 14.54
CA LEU A 178 -8.19 1.80 14.75
C LEU A 178 -9.42 0.93 14.53
N LEU A 179 -9.24 -0.39 14.37
CA LEU A 179 -10.38 -1.32 14.33
C LEU A 179 -11.23 -1.24 15.61
N ASP A 180 -10.63 -0.90 16.74
CA ASP A 180 -11.34 -0.69 18.01
C ASP A 180 -12.22 0.57 18.01
N ASP A 181 -11.99 1.53 17.12
CA ASP A 181 -12.93 2.63 16.92
C ASP A 181 -14.18 2.16 16.15
N LEU A 182 -14.11 1.05 15.40
CA LEU A 182 -15.14 0.58 14.49
C LEU A 182 -15.95 -0.60 15.00
N PHE A 183 -15.32 -1.52 15.74
CA PHE A 183 -15.93 -2.79 16.14
C PHE A 183 -15.79 -3.03 17.64
N THR A 184 -16.78 -3.69 18.25
CA THR A 184 -16.65 -4.23 19.60
C THR A 184 -15.74 -5.46 19.57
N PRO A 185 -15.15 -5.89 20.71
CA PRO A 185 -14.36 -7.12 20.76
C PRO A 185 -15.10 -8.35 20.19
N GLU A 186 -16.39 -8.49 20.48
CA GLU A 186 -17.22 -9.56 19.93
C GLU A 186 -17.38 -9.45 18.40
N ASN A 187 -17.61 -8.25 17.89
CA ASN A 187 -17.79 -8.04 16.45
C ASN A 187 -16.48 -8.16 15.67
N LYS A 188 -15.31 -7.94 16.30
CA LYS A 188 -14.01 -8.26 15.69
C LYS A 188 -13.84 -9.76 15.44
N LEU A 189 -14.32 -10.64 16.34
CA LEU A 189 -14.28 -12.09 16.10
C LEU A 189 -15.15 -12.50 14.90
N LYS A 190 -16.31 -11.84 14.73
CA LYS A 190 -17.17 -12.03 13.55
C LYS A 190 -16.52 -11.49 12.28
N LEU A 191 -15.87 -10.32 12.36
CA LEU A 191 -15.09 -9.75 11.27
C LEU A 191 -13.97 -10.69 10.81
N ASP A 192 -13.18 -11.24 11.74
CA ASP A 192 -12.13 -12.22 11.45
C ASP A 192 -12.66 -13.46 10.74
N SER A 193 -13.81 -13.98 11.18
CA SER A 193 -14.45 -15.14 10.54
C SER A 193 -14.89 -14.86 9.10
N ILE A 194 -15.44 -13.66 8.85
CA ILE A 194 -15.82 -13.21 7.50
C ILE A 194 -14.56 -13.03 6.64
N ALA A 195 -13.52 -12.41 7.21
CA ALA A 195 -12.24 -12.19 6.54
C ALA A 195 -11.57 -13.51 6.15
N GLU A 196 -11.57 -14.51 7.03
CA GLU A 196 -11.03 -15.84 6.75
C GLU A 196 -11.75 -16.51 5.58
N ALA A 197 -13.09 -16.45 5.55
CA ALA A 197 -13.87 -17.02 4.46
C ALA A 197 -13.54 -16.35 3.11
N ILE A 198 -13.38 -15.03 3.10
CA ILE A 198 -12.97 -14.27 1.90
C ILE A 198 -11.54 -14.65 1.49
N PHE A 199 -10.61 -14.70 2.46
CA PHE A 199 -9.21 -15.06 2.23
C PHE A 199 -9.08 -16.47 1.63
N ARG A 200 -9.74 -17.47 2.22
CA ARG A 200 -9.74 -18.85 1.71
C ARG A 200 -10.26 -18.91 0.28
N LYS A 201 -11.35 -18.19 -0.02
CA LYS A 201 -11.89 -18.10 -1.38
C LYS A 201 -10.89 -17.46 -2.35
N GLN A 202 -10.24 -16.37 -1.95
CA GLN A 202 -9.24 -15.65 -2.76
C GLN A 202 -8.03 -16.53 -3.07
N GLU A 203 -7.55 -17.28 -2.08
CA GLU A 203 -6.41 -18.19 -2.20
C GLU A 203 -6.80 -19.58 -2.75
N LYS A 204 -8.07 -19.78 -3.13
CA LYS A 204 -8.61 -21.03 -3.69
C LYS A 204 -8.47 -22.24 -2.76
N LEU A 205 -8.63 -22.00 -1.47
CA LEU A 205 -8.58 -23.01 -0.41
C LEU A 205 -9.98 -23.56 -0.10
N SER A 206 -10.06 -24.82 0.30
CA SER A 206 -11.28 -25.34 0.93
C SER A 206 -11.49 -24.71 2.32
N PRO A 207 -12.72 -24.73 2.86
CA PRO A 207 -13.00 -24.17 4.19
C PRO A 207 -12.15 -24.77 5.31
N ASP A 208 -11.71 -26.02 5.16
CA ASP A 208 -10.98 -26.83 6.13
C ASP A 208 -9.49 -27.04 5.79
N ALA A 209 -9.01 -26.48 4.68
CA ALA A 209 -7.60 -26.60 4.31
C ALA A 209 -6.68 -26.06 5.42
N SER A 210 -5.64 -26.81 5.75
CA SER A 210 -4.61 -26.38 6.70
C SER A 210 -3.88 -25.15 6.16
N LEU A 211 -3.71 -24.12 7.00
CA LEU A 211 -2.89 -22.95 6.66
C LEU A 211 -1.43 -23.11 7.11
N LYS A 212 -1.10 -24.19 7.84
CA LYS A 212 0.17 -24.33 8.56
C LYS A 212 1.40 -24.44 7.65
N ASP A 213 1.25 -25.05 6.48
CA ASP A 213 2.40 -25.41 5.64
C ASP A 213 2.72 -24.31 4.59
N ASP A 214 1.70 -23.59 4.14
CA ASP A 214 1.82 -22.57 3.08
C ASP A 214 1.80 -21.13 3.61
N TYR A 215 1.36 -20.92 4.85
CA TYR A 215 1.20 -19.60 5.46
C TYR A 215 1.87 -19.50 6.83
N PHE A 216 2.26 -18.27 7.18
CA PHE A 216 2.98 -17.95 8.42
C PHE A 216 2.06 -17.53 9.57
N PHE A 217 0.77 -17.83 9.46
CA PHE A 217 -0.19 -17.60 10.53
C PHE A 217 0.20 -18.35 11.80
N GLU A 218 0.11 -17.69 12.95
CA GLU A 218 0.44 -18.30 14.23
C GLU A 218 -0.44 -19.54 14.47
N ASN A 219 0.20 -20.67 14.78
CA ASN A 219 -0.46 -21.97 14.97
C ASN A 219 -1.32 -22.44 13.76
N GLY A 220 -1.06 -21.90 12.56
CA GLY A 220 -1.85 -22.20 11.35
C GLY A 220 -3.29 -21.67 11.42
N LYS A 221 -3.56 -20.65 12.25
CA LYS A 221 -4.89 -20.05 12.41
C LYS A 221 -4.93 -18.67 11.80
N PHE A 222 -5.87 -18.44 10.88
CA PHE A 222 -6.07 -17.14 10.28
C PHE A 222 -6.27 -16.07 11.36
N ALA A 223 -5.66 -14.91 11.16
CA ALA A 223 -5.85 -13.73 11.98
C ALA A 223 -5.87 -12.48 11.09
N LEU A 224 -6.85 -11.61 11.29
CA LEU A 224 -6.90 -10.33 10.59
C LEU A 224 -5.90 -9.35 11.21
N ASN A 225 -5.12 -8.66 10.38
CA ASN A 225 -4.15 -7.69 10.88
C ASN A 225 -4.80 -6.32 11.15
N GLN A 226 -4.00 -5.36 11.60
CA GLN A 226 -4.44 -3.98 11.88
C GLN A 226 -4.15 -3.02 10.72
N ASN A 227 -3.62 -3.51 9.60
CA ASN A 227 -3.20 -2.70 8.46
C ASN A 227 -4.34 -2.60 7.44
N PHE A 228 -5.25 -1.65 7.65
CA PHE A 228 -6.47 -1.54 6.86
C PHE A 228 -6.73 -0.11 6.39
N LEU A 229 -7.42 0.01 5.27
CA LEU A 229 -7.85 1.27 4.66
C LEU A 229 -9.38 1.29 4.53
N ILE A 230 -9.98 2.40 4.92
CA ILE A 230 -11.41 2.68 4.72
C ILE A 230 -11.60 3.15 3.28
N THR A 231 -12.37 2.38 2.51
CA THR A 231 -12.67 2.66 1.11
C THR A 231 -14.16 2.89 0.90
N ASP A 232 -14.56 3.22 -0.32
CA ASP A 232 -15.97 3.31 -0.71
C ASP A 232 -16.69 1.94 -0.69
N LYS A 233 -15.95 0.87 -0.94
CA LYS A 233 -16.51 -0.49 -1.09
C LYS A 233 -16.49 -1.32 0.18
N GLY A 234 -15.63 -0.97 1.13
CA GLY A 234 -15.37 -1.78 2.32
C GLY A 234 -14.06 -1.44 3.02
N LEU A 235 -13.64 -2.34 3.89
CA LEU A 235 -12.34 -2.26 4.55
C LEU A 235 -11.32 -3.06 3.76
N LEU A 236 -10.27 -2.40 3.26
CA LEU A 236 -9.19 -3.02 2.50
C LEU A 236 -8.02 -3.30 3.44
N PHE A 237 -7.77 -4.57 3.72
CA PHE A 237 -6.61 -5.03 4.50
C PHE A 237 -5.43 -5.34 3.58
N LEU A 238 -4.22 -5.18 4.11
CA LEU A 238 -2.98 -5.54 3.42
C LEU A 238 -2.03 -6.26 4.36
N TYR A 239 -1.63 -7.47 3.96
CA TYR A 239 -0.52 -8.19 4.58
C TYR A 239 0.75 -7.96 3.76
N ASN A 240 1.81 -7.56 4.45
CA ASN A 240 3.12 -7.28 3.87
C ASN A 240 3.87 -8.57 3.48
N PRO A 241 4.93 -8.47 2.65
CA PRO A 241 5.81 -9.61 2.42
C PRO A 241 6.31 -10.18 3.74
N TYR A 242 6.40 -11.51 3.84
CA TYR A 242 6.74 -12.25 5.06
C TYR A 242 5.73 -12.19 6.21
N GLU A 243 4.66 -11.40 6.13
CA GLU A 243 3.68 -11.35 7.22
C GLU A 243 2.87 -12.65 7.28
N ILE A 244 2.36 -13.11 6.13
CA ILE A 244 1.57 -14.35 6.06
C ILE A 244 2.09 -15.38 5.05
N LYS A 245 3.02 -15.01 4.15
CA LYS A 245 3.67 -15.92 3.19
C LYS A 245 4.98 -15.37 2.66
N ALA A 246 5.73 -16.21 1.95
CA ALA A 246 7.06 -15.88 1.44
C ALA A 246 7.08 -14.63 0.54
N TYR A 247 8.18 -13.89 0.57
CA TYR A 247 8.38 -12.63 -0.17
C TYR A 247 8.06 -12.68 -1.66
N VAL A 248 8.31 -13.83 -2.32
CA VAL A 248 8.04 -14.03 -3.75
C VAL A 248 6.57 -13.80 -4.13
N TYR A 249 5.65 -13.93 -3.17
CA TYR A 249 4.22 -13.68 -3.38
C TYR A 249 3.83 -12.21 -3.24
N GLY A 250 4.75 -11.34 -2.79
CA GLY A 250 4.51 -9.93 -2.56
C GLY A 250 3.47 -9.67 -1.46
N VAL A 251 2.69 -8.60 -1.63
CA VAL A 251 1.62 -8.22 -0.70
C VAL A 251 0.34 -9.01 -0.95
N THR A 252 -0.43 -9.26 0.11
CA THR A 252 -1.78 -9.82 -0.02
C THR A 252 -2.81 -8.77 0.40
N LYS A 253 -3.64 -8.34 -0.55
CA LYS A 253 -4.75 -7.41 -0.28
C LYS A 253 -6.03 -8.21 -0.06
N LEU A 254 -6.84 -7.83 0.93
CA LEU A 254 -8.09 -8.49 1.28
C LEU A 254 -9.17 -7.42 1.51
N LEU A 255 -10.10 -7.28 0.54
CA LEU A 255 -11.22 -6.37 0.68
C LEU A 255 -12.38 -7.08 1.39
N ILE A 256 -12.84 -6.52 2.51
CA ILE A 256 -14.04 -6.95 3.22
C ILE A 256 -15.18 -5.98 2.88
N PRO A 257 -16.16 -6.39 2.06
CA PRO A 257 -17.21 -5.49 1.59
C PRO A 257 -18.18 -5.06 2.70
N TYR A 258 -18.67 -3.83 2.66
CA TYR A 258 -19.57 -3.31 3.71
C TYR A 258 -20.87 -4.11 3.87
N ASN A 259 -21.43 -4.64 2.78
CA ASN A 259 -22.64 -5.46 2.84
C ASN A 259 -22.51 -6.77 3.66
N GLN A 260 -21.29 -7.17 4.05
CA GLN A 260 -21.06 -8.31 4.94
C GLN A 260 -20.82 -7.89 6.40
N ILE A 261 -20.51 -6.63 6.67
CA ILE A 261 -20.00 -6.18 7.98
C ILE A 261 -20.70 -4.94 8.54
N GLU A 262 -21.65 -4.35 7.82
CA GLU A 262 -22.31 -3.11 8.27
C GLU A 262 -23.03 -3.26 9.62
N ASP A 263 -23.70 -4.38 9.85
CA ASP A 263 -24.37 -4.71 11.11
C ASP A 263 -23.38 -4.96 12.26
N LEU A 264 -22.10 -5.15 11.95
CA LEU A 264 -21.03 -5.33 12.93
C LEU A 264 -20.42 -4.00 13.39
N LEU A 265 -20.62 -2.91 12.64
CA LEU A 265 -20.07 -1.60 12.95
C LEU A 265 -20.74 -1.03 14.22
N LYS A 266 -19.94 -0.37 15.05
CA LYS A 266 -20.47 0.44 16.17
C LYS A 266 -21.40 1.53 15.63
N PRO A 267 -22.48 1.85 16.36
CA PRO A 267 -23.34 2.97 16.01
C PRO A 267 -22.57 4.29 16.05
N ASN A 268 -22.96 5.25 15.22
CA ASN A 268 -22.40 6.62 15.16
C ASN A 268 -20.88 6.69 14.89
N THR A 269 -20.29 5.70 14.24
CA THR A 269 -18.94 5.83 13.70
C THR A 269 -18.94 6.76 12.49
N ALA A 270 -17.82 7.46 12.24
CA ALA A 270 -17.66 8.33 11.07
C ALA A 270 -17.97 7.59 9.75
N ILE A 271 -17.68 6.28 9.69
CA ILE A 271 -17.99 5.43 8.54
C ILE A 271 -19.48 5.05 8.48
N ALA A 272 -20.15 4.77 9.61
CA ALA A 272 -21.56 4.38 9.61
C ALA A 272 -22.49 5.47 9.07
N ALA A 273 -22.12 6.75 9.24
CA ALA A 273 -22.83 7.88 8.63
C ALA A 273 -22.70 7.90 7.10
N TYR A 274 -21.54 7.50 6.58
CA TYR A 274 -21.24 7.43 5.15
C TYR A 274 -21.93 6.25 4.46
N ILE A 275 -21.83 5.03 5.00
CA ILE A 275 -22.37 3.80 4.38
C ILE A 275 -23.89 3.88 4.17
N LYS A 276 -24.63 4.47 5.13
CA LYS A 276 -26.09 4.62 5.05
C LYS A 276 -26.57 5.66 4.02
N HIS A 277 -25.67 6.49 3.48
CA HIS A 277 -26.01 7.52 2.50
C HIS A 277 -25.83 7.03 1.06
N ASP A 278 -24.85 6.15 0.79
CA ASP A 278 -24.55 5.64 -0.55
C ASP A 278 -25.57 4.58 -1.04
N GLN A 279 -26.32 3.97 -0.12
CA GLN A 279 -27.34 2.96 -0.43
C GLN A 279 -28.77 3.54 -0.64
N ARG A 280 -28.93 4.86 -0.59
CA ARG A 280 -30.23 5.55 -0.80
C ARG A 280 -30.42 6.12 -2.20
N ILE A 281 -29.54 5.74 -3.13
CA ILE A 281 -29.57 6.13 -4.55
C ILE A 281 -29.85 4.90 -5.41
#